data_AF-A0A537H957-F1
#
_entry.id   AF-A0A537H957-F1
#
_cell.length_a   1.000
_cell.length_b   1.000
_cell.length_c   1.000
_cell.angle_alpha   90.00
_cell.angle_beta   90.00
_cell.angle_gamma   90.00
#
_symmetry.space_group_name_H-M   'P 1'
#
loop_
_entity.id
_entity.type
_entity.pdbx_description
1 polymer ?
#
loop_
_entity_poly.entity_id
_entity_poly.type
_entity_poly.pdbx_seq_one_letter_code
_entity_poly.pdbx_strand_id
1 'polypeptide(L)'
;MFLKKNYSVEGLYLSPQMLRLAKKKHHEIVFHRGDMVSFKLKKHFDAITCLFSAIGHLKTRRKLGVAVRKMSRHLKPGGVLIVEPWITPQQWRKG
;
A
#
# COMPACT_ATOMS: atom_id res chain seq x y z
N MET A 1 -8.66 -11.13 5.50
CA MET A 1 -8.71 -9.97 4.61
C MET A 1 -9.83 -10.21 3.61
N PHE A 2 -10.75 -9.28 3.38
CA PHE A 2 -11.91 -9.50 2.50
C PHE A 2 -11.52 -9.95 1.09
N LEU A 3 -10.51 -9.30 0.49
CA LEU A 3 -10.02 -9.58 -0.86
C LEU A 3 -9.47 -11.01 -1.04
N LYS A 4 -8.95 -11.65 0.02
CA LYS A 4 -8.36 -13.00 -0.08
C LYS A 4 -9.36 -14.07 -0.55
N LYS A 5 -10.66 -13.80 -0.42
CA LYS A 5 -11.71 -14.74 -0.84
C LYS A 5 -11.72 -14.95 -2.35
N ASN A 6 -11.37 -13.92 -3.11
CA ASN A 6 -11.48 -13.90 -4.58
C ASN A 6 -10.15 -13.58 -5.29
N TYR A 7 -9.11 -13.18 -4.55
CA TYR A 7 -7.83 -12.75 -5.11
C TYR A 7 -6.65 -13.39 -4.37
N SER A 8 -5.57 -13.63 -5.11
CA SER A 8 -4.25 -13.88 -4.50
C SER A 8 -3.69 -12.55 -3.99
N VAL A 9 -3.51 -12.45 -2.67
CA VAL A 9 -3.15 -11.19 -2.02
C VAL A 9 -1.82 -11.30 -1.28
N GLU A 10 -1.04 -10.23 -1.34
CA GLU A 10 0.15 -10.02 -0.53
C GLU A 10 0.04 -8.63 0.14
N GLY A 11 0.65 -8.48 1.31
CA GLY A 11 0.66 -7.21 2.05
C GLY A 11 2.06 -6.63 2.17
N LEU A 12 2.17 -5.31 2.20
CA LEU A 12 3.44 -4.61 2.47
C LEU A 12 3.22 -3.59 3.58
N TYR A 13 4.10 -3.58 4.58
CA TYR A 13 4.04 -2.59 5.65
C TYR A 13 5.41 -2.30 6.26
N LEU A 14 5.61 -1.08 6.76
CA LEU A 14 6.90 -0.64 7.29
C LEU A 14 7.15 -1.16 8.71
N SER A 15 6.13 -1.13 9.57
CA SER A 15 6.24 -1.52 10.98
C SER A 15 6.30 -3.04 11.14
N PRO A 16 7.36 -3.60 11.75
CA PRO A 16 7.41 -5.01 12.08
C PRO A 16 6.35 -5.42 13.10
N GLN A 17 5.95 -4.53 14.02
CA GLN A 17 4.87 -4.79 14.99
C GLN A 17 3.54 -5.05 14.28
N MET A 18 3.15 -4.18 13.35
CA MET A 18 1.90 -4.33 12.59
C MET A 18 1.91 -5.59 11.72
N LEU A 19 3.06 -5.93 11.13
CA LEU A 19 3.20 -7.17 10.36
C LEU A 19 3.00 -8.42 11.23
N ARG A 20 3.48 -8.43 12.47
CA ARG A 20 3.23 -9.55 13.39
C ARG A 20 1.74 -9.74 13.66
N LEU A 21 1.02 -8.64 13.91
CA LEU A 21 -0.43 -8.67 14.12
C LEU A 21 -1.18 -9.14 12.86
N ALA A 22 -0.78 -8.65 11.69
CA ALA A 22 -1.39 -9.03 10.41
C ALA A 22 -1.20 -10.53 10.12
N LYS A 23 0.02 -11.05 10.31
CA LYS A 23 0.34 -12.48 10.16
C LYS A 23 -0.43 -13.36 11.16
N LYS A 24 -0.60 -12.91 12.41
CA LYS A 24 -1.41 -13.63 13.40
C LYS A 24 -2.87 -13.76 12.95
N LYS A 25 -3.42 -12.71 12.32
CA LYS A 25 -4.81 -12.69 11.84
C LYS A 25 -5.01 -13.44 10.52
N HIS A 26 -3.99 -13.44 9.65
CA HIS A 26 -4.03 -14.00 8.29
C HIS A 26 -2.70 -14.73 8.00
N HIS A 27 -2.55 -15.95 8.51
CA HIS A 27 -1.31 -16.72 8.39
C HIS A 27 -1.02 -17.18 6.95
N GLU A 28 -2.06 -17.29 6.12
CA GLU A 28 -2.00 -17.73 4.73
C GLU A 28 -1.52 -16.64 3.76
N ILE A 29 -1.52 -15.37 4.20
CA ILE A 29 -1.13 -14.23 3.36
C ILE A 29 0.36 -13.96 3.51
N VAL A 30 1.04 -13.77 2.38
CA VAL A 30 2.44 -13.32 2.38
C VAL A 30 2.48 -11.83 2.74
N PHE A 31 3.27 -11.50 3.76
CA PHE A 31 3.49 -10.12 4.18
C PHE A 31 4.97 -9.74 4.11
N HIS A 32 5.24 -8.62 3.44
CA HIS A 32 6.55 -8.04 3.23
C HIS A 32 6.78 -6.86 4.17
N ARG A 33 7.97 -6.79 4.76
CA ARG A 33 8.44 -5.58 5.40
C ARG A 33 9.04 -4.66 4.35
N GLY A 34 8.56 -3.44 4.24
CA GLY A 34 9.06 -2.49 3.27
C GLY A 34 8.49 -1.08 3.43
N ASP A 35 9.22 -0.10 2.91
CA ASP A 35 8.77 1.27 2.75
C ASP A 35 8.20 1.44 1.32
N MET A 36 7.02 2.05 1.21
CA MET A 36 6.35 2.31 -0.07
C MET A 36 7.20 3.16 -1.04
N VAL A 37 8.19 3.92 -0.55
CA VAL A 37 9.09 4.72 -1.40
C VAL A 37 10.31 3.96 -1.92
N SER A 38 10.64 2.78 -1.38
CA SER A 38 11.89 2.08 -1.70
C SER A 38 11.75 0.59 -1.97
N PHE A 39 10.60 -0.02 -1.68
CA PHE A 39 10.41 -1.46 -1.83
C PHE A 39 10.74 -1.98 -3.24
N LYS A 40 11.12 -3.26 -3.28
CA LYS A 40 11.42 -4.00 -4.49
C LYS A 40 11.00 -5.45 -4.29
N LEU A 41 9.97 -5.87 -5.02
CA LEU A 41 9.52 -7.25 -5.07
C LEU A 41 9.86 -7.80 -6.45
N LYS A 42 10.25 -9.07 -6.54
CA LYS A 42 10.44 -9.77 -7.83
C LYS A 42 9.11 -10.26 -8.40
N LYS A 43 8.04 -9.48 -8.23
CA LYS A 43 6.65 -9.80 -8.59
C LYS A 43 5.93 -8.56 -9.10
N HIS A 44 4.95 -8.79 -9.98
CA HIS A 44 4.02 -7.77 -10.46
C HIS A 44 2.59 -8.18 -10.13
N PHE A 45 1.72 -7.19 -9.94
CA PHE A 45 0.35 -7.36 -9.49
C PHE A 45 -0.63 -6.78 -10.51
N ASP A 46 -1.82 -7.38 -10.60
CA ASP A 46 -2.93 -6.86 -11.41
C ASP A 46 -3.53 -5.59 -10.79
N ALA A 47 -3.51 -5.50 -9.45
CA ALA A 47 -3.91 -4.33 -8.70
C ALA A 47 -3.00 -4.08 -7.50
N ILE A 48 -2.72 -2.81 -7.20
CA ILE A 48 -2.07 -2.38 -5.97
C ILE A 48 -2.98 -1.36 -5.29
N THR A 49 -3.22 -1.54 -3.99
CA THR A 49 -4.06 -0.66 -3.19
C THR A 49 -3.27 0.00 -2.06
N CYS A 50 -3.37 1.32 -1.92
CA CYS A 50 -2.85 2.09 -0.79
C CYS A 50 -4.04 2.71 -0.06
N LEU A 51 -4.52 2.06 0.99
CA LEU A 51 -5.79 2.36 1.65
C LEU A 51 -5.61 3.01 3.02
N PHE A 52 -6.71 3.54 3.54
CA PHE A 52 -6.86 4.19 4.83
C PHE A 52 -5.87 5.33 5.02
N SER A 53 -5.80 6.15 3.97
CA SER A 53 -4.95 7.34 3.89
C SER A 53 -3.46 7.10 4.16
N ALA A 54 -2.96 5.88 4.03
CA ALA A 54 -1.56 5.54 4.30
C ALA A 54 -0.57 6.37 3.48
N ILE A 55 -0.99 6.85 2.29
CA ILE A 55 -0.20 7.75 1.46
C ILE A 55 0.14 9.08 2.15
N GLY A 56 -0.70 9.53 3.09
CA GLY A 56 -0.52 10.78 3.87
C GLY A 56 0.66 10.76 4.85
N HIS A 57 1.28 9.60 5.08
CA HIS A 57 2.54 9.52 5.83
C HIS A 57 3.71 10.15 5.06
N LEU A 58 3.60 10.32 3.73
CA LEU A 58 4.60 10.96 2.90
C LEU A 58 4.49 12.49 2.99
N LYS A 59 5.44 13.12 3.69
CA LYS A 59 5.41 14.56 3.99
C LYS A 59 5.91 15.47 2.86
N THR A 60 6.27 14.92 1.70
CA THR A 60 6.74 15.73 0.56
C THR A 60 6.16 15.24 -0.76
N ARG A 61 5.90 16.17 -1.69
CA ARG A 61 5.48 15.86 -3.06
C ARG A 61 6.47 14.94 -3.77
N ARG A 62 7.77 15.14 -3.52
CA ARG A 62 8.83 14.26 -4.05
C ARG A 62 8.66 12.82 -3.59
N LYS A 63 8.46 12.59 -2.28
CA LYS A 63 8.25 11.24 -1.73
C LYS A 63 6.95 10.62 -2.27
N LEU A 64 5.88 11.41 -2.37
CA LEU A 64 4.61 10.99 -2.98
C LEU A 64 4.82 10.48 -4.42
N GLY A 65 5.47 11.27 -5.26
CA GLY A 65 5.77 10.87 -6.64
C GLY A 65 6.66 9.64 -6.74
N VAL A 66 7.62 9.47 -5.82
CA VAL A 66 8.46 8.27 -5.74
C VAL A 66 7.62 7.04 -5.39
N ALA A 67 6.74 7.13 -4.38
CA ALA A 67 5.89 6.03 -3.98
C ALA A 67 4.94 5.59 -5.11
N VAL A 68 4.28 6.55 -5.77
CA VAL A 68 3.39 6.27 -6.91
C VAL A 68 4.15 5.57 -8.04
N ARG A 69 5.35 6.07 -8.41
CA ARG A 69 6.19 5.42 -9.41
C ARG A 69 6.64 4.02 -8.99
N LYS A 70 6.97 3.83 -7.71
CA LYS A 70 7.37 2.53 -7.17
C LYS A 70 6.25 1.51 -7.21
N MET A 71 5.05 1.89 -6.79
CA MET A 71 3.85 1.05 -6.91
C MET A 71 3.55 0.73 -8.38
N SER A 72 3.53 1.75 -9.25
CA SER A 72 3.23 1.58 -10.68
C SER A 72 4.20 0.63 -11.38
N ARG A 73 5.49 0.65 -11.02
CA ARG A 73 6.50 -0.29 -11.57
C ARG A 73 6.29 -1.74 -11.16
N HIS A 74 5.48 -2.02 -10.14
CA HIS A 74 5.10 -3.38 -9.74
C HIS A 74 3.71 -3.76 -10.27
N LEU A 75 3.11 -2.97 -11.15
CA LEU A 75 1.91 -3.37 -11.86
C LEU A 75 2.28 -4.15 -13.13
N LYS A 76 1.46 -5.13 -13.48
CA LYS A 76 1.48 -5.72 -14.83
C LYS A 76 0.96 -4.69 -15.85
N PRO A 77 1.27 -4.87 -17.16
CA PRO A 77 0.60 -4.11 -18.22
C PRO A 77 -0.93 -4.20 -18.06
N GLY A 78 -1.62 -3.05 -18.09
CA GLY A 78 -3.07 -2.97 -17.85
C GLY A 78 -3.50 -3.03 -16.39
N GLY A 79 -2.57 -3.19 -15.44
CA GLY A 79 -2.87 -3.19 -14.01
C GLY A 79 -3.26 -1.83 -13.45
N VAL A 80 -3.90 -1.84 -12.28
CA VAL A 80 -4.46 -0.63 -11.66
C VAL A 80 -3.83 -0.29 -10.31
N LEU A 81 -3.54 1.00 -10.09
CA LEU A 81 -3.14 1.54 -8.80
C LEU A 81 -4.32 2.32 -8.19
N ILE A 82 -4.79 1.89 -7.02
CA ILE A 82 -5.87 2.55 -6.28
C ILE A 82 -5.26 3.16 -5.01
N VAL A 83 -5.38 4.48 -4.87
CA VAL A 83 -4.86 5.21 -3.71
C VAL A 83 -6.02 5.95 -3.04
N GLU A 84 -6.25 5.64 -1.77
CA GLU A 84 -7.12 6.42 -0.92
C GLU A 84 -6.30 7.59 -0.31
N PRO A 85 -6.63 8.85 -0.64
CA PRO A 85 -5.87 9.99 -0.17
C PRO A 85 -6.17 10.32 1.31
N TRP A 86 -5.35 11.18 1.91
CA TRP A 86 -5.72 11.89 3.14
C TRP A 86 -6.63 13.08 2.81
N ILE A 87 -7.31 13.61 3.83
CA ILE A 87 -8.16 14.82 3.71
C ILE A 87 -7.32 16.00 3.22
N THR A 88 -7.81 16.70 2.18
CA THR A 88 -7.14 17.91 1.68
C THR A 88 -7.37 19.09 2.62
N PRO A 89 -6.51 20.13 2.61
CA PRO A 89 -6.71 21.32 3.43
C PRO A 89 -8.11 21.97 3.25
N GLN A 90 -8.66 21.93 2.04
CA GLN A 90 -9.97 22.49 1.70
C GLN A 90 -11.13 21.67 2.27
N GLN A 91 -10.94 20.37 2.46
CA GLN A 91 -11.96 19.46 2.97
C GLN A 91 -11.88 19.28 4.49
N TRP A 92 -10.81 19.76 5.12
CA TRP A 92 -10.64 19.64 6.57
C TRP A 92 -11.65 20.52 7.30
N ARG A 93 -12.34 19.92 8.27
CA ARG A 93 -13.28 20.62 9.15
C ARG A 93 -12.79 20.44 10.58
N LYS A 94 -12.80 21.53 11.34
CA LYS A 94 -12.57 21.47 12.78
C LYS A 94 -13.76 20.74 13.42
N GLY A 95 -13.47 19.76 14.28
CA GLY A 95 -14.47 19.07 15.10
C GLY A 95 -15.00 19.95 16.22
#